data_AF-A0A7V5E997-F1
#
_entry.id   AF-A0A7V5E997-F1
#
_cell.length_a   1.000
_cell.length_b   1.000
_cell.length_c   1.000
_cell.angle_alpha   90.00
_cell.angle_beta   90.00
_cell.angle_gamma   90.00
#
_symmetry.space_group_name_H-M   'P 1'
#
loop_
_entity.id
_entity.type
_entity.pdbx_description
1 polymer ?
#
loop_
_entity_poly.entity_id
_entity_poly.type
_entity_poly.pdbx_seq_one_letter_code
_entity_poly.pdbx_strand_id
1 'polypeptide(L)' 'MNNNPSSKPEEKEERQKSSEEKYKAQLVCMRCGALKTEMIDSRTYYEEKVCAKCGSNSIRIKKI' A
#
# COMPACT_ATOMS: atom_id res chain seq x y z
N MET A 1 21.39 51.04 7.60
CA MET A 1 22.54 50.24 8.05
C MET A 1 22.02 49.11 8.90
N ASN A 2 22.42 47.87 8.55
CA ASN A 2 22.32 46.61 9.31
C ASN A 2 20.99 45.88 9.07
N ASN A 3 20.88 45.03 8.04
CA ASN A 3 21.48 43.71 7.81
C ASN A 3 20.97 42.60 8.74
N ASN A 4 20.15 41.75 8.11
CA ASN A 4 20.20 40.29 8.06
C ASN A 4 19.03 39.52 8.71
N PRO A 5 18.54 38.47 8.01
CA PRO A 5 17.20 37.91 8.16
C PRO A 5 17.19 36.69 9.09
N SER A 6 16.17 36.62 9.92
CA SER A 6 15.68 35.33 10.44
C SER A 6 14.83 34.72 9.33
N SER A 7 15.44 34.04 8.37
CA SER A 7 15.84 32.63 8.44
C SER A 7 14.66 31.70 8.75
N LYS A 8 14.14 31.22 7.62
CA LYS A 8 13.48 29.94 7.36
C LYS A 8 11.99 29.81 7.67
N PRO A 9 11.20 29.32 6.69
CA PRO A 9 9.86 28.84 6.95
C PRO A 9 9.99 27.62 7.87
N GLU A 10 9.25 27.62 8.96
CA GLU A 10 8.93 26.38 9.65
C GLU A 10 8.05 25.56 8.68
N GLU A 11 8.74 24.83 7.81
CA GLU A 11 8.22 23.62 7.20
C GLU A 11 7.54 22.85 8.32
N LYS A 12 6.21 22.91 8.33
CA LYS A 12 5.35 21.86 8.86
C LYS A 12 5.61 20.60 8.04
N GLU A 13 6.81 20.07 8.20
CA GLU A 13 7.14 18.68 8.03
C GLU A 13 6.48 17.97 9.21
N GLU A 14 5.14 17.96 9.23
CA GLU A 14 4.36 17.01 10.01
C GLU A 14 4.59 15.65 9.36
N ARG A 15 5.72 15.11 9.80
CA ARG A 15 6.19 13.75 9.95
C ARG A 15 5.08 12.75 10.30
N GLN A 16 4.00 12.68 9.54
CA GLN A 16 3.15 11.50 9.50
C GLN A 16 3.83 10.51 8.57
N LYS A 17 4.75 9.80 9.21
CA LYS A 17 5.26 8.46 8.95
C LYS A 17 4.19 7.60 8.24
N SER A 18 3.96 7.83 6.95
CA SER A 18 3.21 6.96 6.06
C SER A 18 4.13 5.79 5.73
N SER A 19 4.49 5.05 6.78
CA SER A 19 5.16 3.77 6.66
C SER A 19 4.50 3.04 5.50
N GLU A 20 5.30 2.68 4.51
CA GLU A 20 4.91 1.74 3.46
C GLU A 20 4.57 0.43 4.17
N GLU A 21 3.38 0.34 4.77
CA GLU A 21 2.96 -0.78 5.59
C GLU A 21 2.59 -1.91 4.63
N LYS A 22 3.62 -2.57 4.11
CA LYS A 22 3.48 -3.83 3.41
C LYS A 22 3.05 -4.86 4.43
N TYR A 23 1.94 -5.53 4.19
CA TYR A 23 1.47 -6.61 5.05
C TYR A 23 1.41 -7.91 4.27
N LYS A 24 1.64 -9.01 4.98
CA LYS A 24 1.49 -10.34 4.41
C LYS A 24 0.00 -10.63 4.27
N ALA A 25 -0.40 -11.09 3.09
CA ALA A 25 -1.77 -11.44 2.81
C ALA A 25 -1.86 -12.70 1.98
N GLN A 26 -2.95 -13.43 2.18
CA GLN A 26 -3.37 -14.53 1.34
C GLN A 26 -4.47 -14.04 0.39
N LEU A 27 -4.25 -14.24 -0.89
CA LEU A 27 -5.18 -13.98 -1.98
C LEU A 27 -5.84 -15.30 -2.35
N VAL A 28 -7.16 -15.31 -2.30
CA VAL A 28 -7.98 -16.49 -2.63
C VAL A 28 -8.84 -16.14 -3.83
N CYS A 29 -8.66 -16.86 -4.94
CA CYS A 29 -9.60 -16.76 -6.05
C CYS A 29 -10.90 -17.48 -5.69
N MET A 30 -11.98 -16.72 -5.60
CA MET A 30 -13.31 -17.24 -5.28
C MET A 30 -13.91 -18.08 -6.42
N ARG A 31 -13.33 -18.04 -7.63
CA ARG A 31 -13.81 -18.83 -8.79
C ARG A 31 -13.21 -20.23 -8.87
N CYS A 32 -11.90 -20.37 -8.69
CA CYS A 32 -11.19 -21.65 -8.86
C CYS A 32 -10.46 -22.13 -7.60
N GLY A 33 -10.56 -21.39 -6.48
CA GLY A 33 -9.92 -21.73 -5.22
C GLY A 33 -8.39 -21.54 -5.21
N ALA A 34 -7.81 -20.89 -6.24
CA ALA A 34 -6.38 -20.64 -6.27
C ALA A 34 -5.95 -19.76 -5.09
N LEU A 35 -4.89 -20.20 -4.40
CA LEU A 35 -4.33 -19.55 -3.22
C LEU A 35 -2.95 -19.01 -3.55
N LYS A 36 -2.69 -17.76 -3.19
CA LYS A 36 -1.38 -17.12 -3.32
C LYS A 36 -1.11 -16.28 -2.08
N THR A 37 0.10 -16.39 -1.53
CA THR A 37 0.52 -15.52 -0.42
C THR A 37 1.53 -14.51 -0.96
N GLU A 38 1.30 -13.22 -0.70
CA GLU A 38 2.20 -12.15 -1.12
C GLU A 38 2.23 -11.01 -0.09
N MET A 39 3.26 -10.16 -0.19
CA MET A 39 3.31 -8.89 0.53
C MET A 39 2.52 -7.87 -0.28
N ILE A 40 1.45 -7.34 0.29
CA ILE A 40 0.63 -6.29 -0.31
C ILE A 40 1.04 -4.96 0.30
N ASP A 41 1.33 -3.98 -0.56
CA ASP A 41 1.48 -2.60 -0.12
C ASP A 41 0.09 -2.02 0.20
N SER A 42 -0.07 -1.42 1.38
CA SER A 42 -1.32 -0.78 1.76
C SER A 42 -1.74 0.33 0.78
N ARG A 43 -0.80 0.90 0.02
CA ARG A 43 -1.07 1.87 -1.05
C ARG A 43 -1.66 1.24 -2.31
N THR A 44 -1.34 -0.01 -2.61
CA THR A 44 -1.81 -0.74 -3.80
C THR A 44 -2.91 -1.76 -3.49
N TYR A 45 -3.41 -1.79 -2.25
CA TYR A 45 -4.50 -2.70 -1.86
C TYR A 45 -5.76 -2.57 -2.74
N TYR A 46 -6.03 -1.37 -3.25
CA TYR A 46 -7.20 -1.08 -4.09
C TYR A 46 -7.02 -1.49 -5.56
N GLU A 47 -5.83 -1.92 -5.98
CA GLU A 47 -5.60 -2.37 -7.35
C GLU A 47 -6.37 -3.67 -7.62
N GLU A 48 -6.96 -3.75 -8.81
CA GLU A 48 -7.66 -4.95 -9.24
C GLU A 48 -6.66 -6.12 -9.37
N LYS A 49 -6.94 -7.21 -8.66
CA LYS A 49 -6.13 -8.43 -8.75
C LYS A 49 -6.83 -9.48 -9.59
N VAL A 50 -6.08 -10.06 -10.52
CA VAL A 50 -6.57 -11.13 -11.41
C VAL A 50 -5.94 -12.46 -11.02
N CYS A 51 -6.75 -13.51 -10.98
CA CYS A 51 -6.28 -14.86 -10.74
C CYS A 51 -5.44 -15.34 -11.93
N ALA A 52 -4.15 -15.57 -11.72
CA ALA A 52 -3.26 -16.14 -12.73
C ALA A 52 -3.69 -17.52 -13.25
N LYS A 53 -4.55 -18.25 -12.53
CA LYS A 53 -4.99 -19.60 -12.90
C LYS A 53 -6.24 -19.62 -13.80
N CYS A 54 -7.17 -18.68 -13.62
CA CYS A 54 -8.45 -18.71 -14.34
C CYS A 54 -8.91 -17.36 -14.91
N GLY A 55 -8.09 -16.32 -14.78
CA GLY A 55 -8.37 -14.97 -15.29
C GLY A 55 -9.50 -14.23 -14.56
N SER A 56 -10.02 -14.77 -13.46
CA SER A 56 -11.09 -14.11 -12.70
C SER A 56 -10.53 -13.02 -11.79
N ASN A 57 -11.20 -11.87 -11.73
CA ASN A 57 -10.94 -10.79 -10.79
C ASN A 57 -11.65 -10.98 -9.43
N SER A 58 -12.32 -12.11 -9.20
CA SER A 58 -12.96 -12.43 -7.92
C SER A 58 -11.92 -12.91 -6.90
N ILE A 59 -11.07 -11.99 -6.44
CA ILE A 59 -9.99 -12.24 -5.46
C ILE A 59 -10.41 -11.73 -4.09
N ARG A 60 -10.39 -12.61 -3.09
CA ARG A 60 -10.51 -12.23 -1.68
C ARG A 60 -9.13 -12.12 -1.06
N ILE A 61 -8.82 -10.96 -0.48
CA ILE A 61 -7.57 -10.71 0.24
C ILE A 61 -7.81 -10.90 1.74
N LYS A 62 -6.98 -11.72 2.38
CA LYS A 62 -7.00 -11.93 3.83
C LYS A 62 -5.61 -11.61 4.38
N LYS A 63 -5.50 -10.56 5.19
CA LYS A 63 -4.28 -10.28 5.96
C LYS A 63 -3.98 -11.44 6.93
N ILE A 64 -2.72 -11.86 7.02
CA ILE A 64 -2.26 -12.98 7.84
C ILE A 64 -1.00 -12.62 8.63
#